data_AF-A0A6L7WS05-F1
#
_entry.id   AF-A0A6L7WS05-F1
#
_cell.length_a   1.000
_cell.length_b   1.000
_cell.length_c   1.000
_cell.angle_alpha   90.00
_cell.angle_beta   90.00
_cell.angle_gamma   90.00
#
_symmetry.space_group_name_H-M   'P 1'
#
loop_
_entity.id
_entity.type
_entity.pdbx_description
1 polymer ?
#
loop_
_entity_poly.entity_id
_entity_poly.type
_entity_poly.pdbx_seq_one_letter_code
_entity_poly.pdbx_strand_id
1 'polypeptide(L)'
;MATIAPFLRYDADPYLVIADGRLYWMRDAYTVSGNYPYSTPVGNGINYIRNSVKIVIDAYNGDTIFYLAEPDDPLGVTLGKIFPDLLQPLDEMPEALRSHIRYPEGIFSLQTSMYSTFHMTNPSVFYNREDQWEVPVIDNEQMEPYYTIMRLPGEERAEFIQMLPFTPRGRNNLAAWMVARSDGENYGKMLVFQFPKQKLVFGPSQIVARINQDQEISPQITLWNQQGSEVIQGTLLVIPIEEALLYIRPLYLRASGGRIPELTRVVVAYQNQIVMEETLDAALARLFGEPGLPAAAPPTTLVADVSGSTAAPAAPGNGSLASQAQDHYTRAIRAQRSGDWALYGRELEQLGEVLEELQAESEN
;
A
#
# COMPACT_ATOMS: atom_id res chain seq x y z
N MET A 1 17.27 8.21 -26.08
CA MET A 1 15.95 7.57 -26.28
C MET A 1 15.10 8.25 -27.32
N ALA A 2 14.66 9.51 -27.13
CA ALA A 2 13.84 10.21 -28.13
C ALA A 2 14.49 10.30 -29.53
N THR A 3 15.82 10.29 -29.60
CA THR A 3 16.57 10.18 -30.86
C THR A 3 16.48 8.81 -31.53
N ILE A 4 16.34 7.73 -30.75
CA ILE A 4 16.31 6.33 -31.23
C ILE A 4 14.93 6.01 -31.80
N ALA A 5 13.86 6.28 -31.04
CA ALA A 5 12.48 6.04 -31.45
C ALA A 5 11.62 7.30 -31.19
N PRO A 6 11.70 8.34 -32.04
CA PRO A 6 11.02 9.62 -31.83
C PRO A 6 9.49 9.54 -31.96
N PHE A 7 8.97 8.46 -32.54
CA PHE A 7 7.55 8.21 -32.73
C PHE A 7 6.84 7.63 -31.50
N LEU A 8 7.60 7.25 -30.46
CA LEU A 8 7.06 6.83 -29.17
C LEU A 8 6.98 8.01 -28.21
N ARG A 9 5.94 8.01 -27.38
CA ARG A 9 5.85 8.93 -26.24
C ARG A 9 6.38 8.23 -25.00
N TYR A 10 7.43 8.76 -24.40
CA TYR A 10 8.08 8.12 -23.25
C TYR A 10 7.39 8.50 -21.94
N ASP A 11 7.27 7.54 -21.03
CA ASP A 11 6.85 7.81 -19.66
C ASP A 11 7.88 8.68 -18.93
N ALA A 12 7.42 9.46 -17.94
CA ALA A 12 8.25 10.40 -17.20
C ALA A 12 9.09 9.73 -16.11
N ASP A 13 8.71 8.53 -15.65
CA ASP A 13 9.31 7.86 -14.49
C ASP A 13 10.10 6.59 -14.87
N PRO A 14 11.37 6.73 -15.33
CA PRO A 14 12.27 5.59 -15.48
C PRO A 14 12.69 5.06 -14.11
N TYR A 15 12.83 3.74 -13.98
CA TYR A 15 13.16 3.07 -12.72
C TYR A 15 14.33 2.12 -12.87
N LEU A 16 15.10 1.95 -11.80
CA LEU A 16 16.27 1.09 -11.76
C LEU A 16 15.89 -0.28 -11.21
N VAL A 17 16.38 -1.34 -11.85
CA VAL A 17 16.18 -2.72 -11.42
C VAL A 17 17.51 -3.45 -11.34
N ILE A 18 17.59 -4.46 -10.47
CA ILE A 18 18.75 -5.35 -10.37
C ILE A 18 18.35 -6.69 -10.97
N ALA A 19 18.99 -7.06 -12.08
CA ALA A 19 18.82 -8.37 -12.70
C ALA A 19 20.19 -9.03 -12.86
N ASP A 20 20.33 -10.26 -12.38
CA ASP A 20 21.57 -11.06 -12.46
C ASP A 20 22.82 -10.31 -11.94
N GLY A 21 22.65 -9.51 -10.88
CA GLY A 21 23.73 -8.73 -10.26
C GLY A 21 24.16 -7.49 -11.06
N ARG A 22 23.40 -7.10 -12.10
CA ARG A 22 23.64 -5.90 -12.91
C ARG A 22 22.46 -4.94 -12.78
N LEU A 23 22.75 -3.66 -13.02
CA LEU A 23 21.80 -2.56 -12.95
C LEU A 23 21.25 -2.26 -14.34
N TYR A 24 19.93 -2.18 -14.43
CA TYR A 24 19.22 -1.82 -15.65
C TYR A 24 18.24 -0.69 -15.38
N TRP A 25 18.23 0.32 -16.24
CA TRP A 25 17.15 1.30 -16.28
C TRP A 25 16.01 0.75 -17.13
N MET A 26 14.83 0.63 -16.54
CA MET A 26 13.61 0.34 -17.26
C MET A 26 12.81 1.62 -17.47
N ARG A 27 12.20 1.74 -18.65
CA ARG A 27 11.32 2.86 -18.97
C ARG A 27 10.19 2.42 -19.87
N ASP A 28 9.02 2.96 -19.61
CA ASP A 28 7.84 2.70 -20.42
C ASP A 28 7.71 3.70 -21.57
N ALA A 29 7.12 3.23 -22.66
CA ALA A 29 6.81 4.07 -23.80
C ALA A 29 5.47 3.69 -24.43
N TYR A 30 4.82 4.72 -24.95
CA TYR A 30 3.45 4.69 -25.40
C TYR A 30 3.37 4.90 -26.90
N THR A 31 2.46 4.17 -27.55
CA THR A 31 1.88 4.63 -28.81
C THR A 31 0.72 5.56 -28.49
N VAL A 32 0.61 6.65 -29.23
CA VAL A 32 -0.43 7.66 -29.03
C VAL A 32 -1.01 8.12 -30.36
N SER A 33 -2.28 8.51 -30.35
CA SER A 33 -2.93 9.17 -31.48
C SER A 33 -4.00 10.14 -30.98
N GLY A 34 -4.25 11.20 -31.76
CA GLY A 34 -5.38 12.11 -31.58
C GLY A 34 -6.53 11.86 -32.57
N ASN A 35 -6.39 10.86 -33.43
CA ASN A 35 -7.30 10.60 -34.57
C ASN A 35 -8.11 9.31 -34.40
N TYR A 36 -8.18 8.75 -33.19
CA TYR A 36 -8.93 7.52 -32.96
C TYR A 36 -10.44 7.80 -32.98
N PRO A 37 -11.23 7.10 -33.81
CA PRO A 37 -12.64 7.42 -33.98
C PRO A 37 -13.44 7.10 -32.71
N TYR A 38 -14.52 7.86 -32.48
CA TYR A 38 -15.45 7.65 -31.35
C TYR A 38 -14.79 7.62 -29.96
N SER A 39 -13.62 8.28 -29.80
CA SER A 39 -12.93 8.39 -28.52
C SER A 39 -12.88 9.82 -28.02
N THR A 40 -13.11 9.99 -26.72
CA THR A 40 -13.03 11.30 -26.06
C THR A 40 -11.56 11.71 -25.93
N PRO A 41 -11.17 12.88 -26.47
CA PRO A 41 -9.82 13.39 -26.30
C PRO A 41 -9.58 13.84 -24.85
N VAL A 42 -8.36 13.62 -24.40
CA VAL A 42 -7.82 14.13 -23.14
C VAL A 42 -6.89 15.31 -23.40
N GLY A 43 -6.31 15.89 -22.35
CA GLY A 43 -5.32 16.96 -22.46
C GLY A 43 -4.24 16.64 -23.51
N ASN A 44 -3.87 17.66 -24.29
CA ASN A 44 -2.97 17.57 -25.46
C ASN A 44 -3.55 16.90 -26.72
N GLY A 45 -4.86 16.69 -26.79
CA GLY A 45 -5.55 16.20 -28.01
C GLY A 45 -5.36 14.70 -28.27
N ILE A 46 -4.80 13.96 -27.31
CA ILE A 46 -4.68 12.50 -27.41
C ILE A 46 -6.03 11.88 -27.13
N ASN A 47 -6.44 10.93 -27.95
CA ASN A 47 -7.66 10.13 -27.72
C ASN A 47 -7.40 8.62 -27.87
N TYR A 48 -6.14 8.23 -28.01
CA TYR A 48 -5.67 6.85 -27.99
C TYR A 48 -4.30 6.79 -27.32
N ILE A 49 -4.14 5.84 -26.40
CA ILE A 49 -2.87 5.54 -25.77
C ILE A 49 -2.81 4.04 -25.44
N ARG A 50 -1.64 3.44 -25.67
CA ARG A 50 -1.30 2.08 -25.23
C ARG A 50 0.11 2.05 -24.69
N ASN A 51 0.34 1.22 -23.67
CA ASN A 51 1.62 0.96 -23.05
C ASN A 51 2.37 -0.10 -23.84
N SER A 52 2.70 0.27 -25.07
CA SER A 52 3.06 -0.69 -26.11
C SER A 52 4.51 -1.14 -26.04
N VAL A 53 5.38 -0.37 -25.40
CA VAL A 53 6.82 -0.64 -25.44
C VAL A 53 7.44 -0.55 -24.06
N LYS A 54 8.18 -1.60 -23.67
CA LYS A 54 9.11 -1.58 -22.54
C LYS A 54 10.53 -1.37 -23.04
N ILE A 55 11.27 -0.50 -22.38
CA ILE A 55 12.65 -0.19 -22.75
C ILE A 55 13.55 -0.62 -21.61
N VAL A 56 14.58 -1.39 -21.92
CA VAL A 56 15.63 -1.79 -20.97
C VAL A 56 16.93 -1.17 -21.44
N ILE A 57 17.61 -0.45 -20.54
CA ILE A 57 18.96 0.07 -20.76
C ILE A 57 19.89 -0.54 -19.74
N ASP A 58 20.98 -1.15 -20.21
CA ASP A 58 22.08 -1.56 -19.34
C ASP A 58 22.80 -0.31 -18.79
N ALA A 59 22.84 -0.16 -17.47
CA ALA A 59 23.37 1.03 -16.82
C ALA A 59 24.90 1.19 -16.98
N TYR A 60 25.62 0.14 -17.41
CA TYR A 60 27.08 0.15 -17.53
C TYR A 60 27.55 0.55 -18.92
N ASN A 61 26.88 0.09 -19.97
CA ASN A 61 27.32 0.30 -21.35
C ASN A 61 26.30 1.08 -22.21
N GLY A 62 25.08 1.29 -21.72
CA GLY A 62 24.04 2.01 -22.43
C GLY A 62 23.31 1.20 -23.51
N ASP A 63 23.57 -0.11 -23.62
CA ASP A 63 22.86 -0.99 -24.55
C ASP A 63 21.36 -0.90 -24.27
N THR A 64 20.60 -0.55 -25.30
CA THR A 64 19.17 -0.25 -25.18
C THR A 64 18.37 -1.21 -26.03
N ILE A 65 17.43 -1.94 -25.40
CA ILE A 65 16.53 -2.88 -26.06
C ILE A 65 15.09 -2.41 -25.88
N PHE A 66 14.30 -2.47 -26.95
CA PHE A 66 12.88 -2.13 -26.95
C PHE A 66 12.07 -3.41 -27.14
N TYR A 67 11.13 -3.65 -26.24
CA TYR A 67 10.25 -4.81 -26.26
C TYR A 67 8.81 -4.38 -26.55
N LEU A 68 8.14 -5.02 -27.50
CA LEU A 68 6.71 -4.85 -27.76
C LEU A 68 5.91 -5.56 -26.67
N ALA A 69 5.31 -4.78 -25.76
CA ALA A 69 4.59 -5.25 -24.59
C ALA A 69 3.13 -5.60 -24.84
N GLU A 70 2.51 -4.94 -25.82
CA GLU A 70 1.09 -5.11 -26.17
C GLU A 70 1.00 -5.62 -27.62
N PRO A 71 0.93 -6.95 -27.82
CA PRO A 71 0.87 -7.53 -29.17
C PRO A 71 -0.45 -7.22 -29.89
N ASP A 72 -1.49 -6.80 -29.16
CA ASP A 72 -2.78 -6.40 -29.72
C ASP A 72 -2.88 -4.90 -30.01
N ASP A 73 -1.85 -4.10 -29.70
CA ASP A 73 -1.84 -2.68 -30.07
C ASP A 73 -1.61 -2.52 -31.59
N PRO A 74 -2.62 -2.08 -32.37
CA PRO A 74 -2.46 -1.89 -33.82
C PRO A 74 -1.34 -0.92 -34.19
N LEU A 75 -1.08 0.12 -33.37
CA LEU A 75 0.00 1.07 -33.64
C LEU A 75 1.36 0.43 -33.35
N GLY A 76 1.52 -0.24 -32.22
CA GLY A 76 2.74 -0.95 -31.83
C GLY A 76 3.11 -2.04 -32.83
N VAL A 77 2.15 -2.87 -33.24
CA VAL A 77 2.34 -3.90 -34.26
C VAL A 77 2.75 -3.29 -35.60
N THR A 78 2.15 -2.16 -35.99
CA THR A 78 2.51 -1.48 -37.24
C THR A 78 3.93 -0.93 -37.17
N LEU A 79 4.33 -0.34 -36.03
CA LEU A 79 5.70 0.11 -35.82
C LEU A 79 6.70 -1.05 -35.87
N GLY A 80 6.37 -2.20 -35.28
CA GLY A 80 7.20 -3.40 -35.37
C GLY A 80 7.37 -3.91 -36.80
N LYS A 81 6.34 -3.80 -37.65
CA LYS A 81 6.44 -4.12 -39.09
C LYS A 81 7.30 -3.13 -39.87
N ILE A 82 7.27 -1.85 -39.50
CA ILE A 82 8.08 -0.79 -40.15
C ILE A 82 9.55 -0.89 -39.73
N PHE A 83 9.81 -1.27 -38.47
CA PHE A 83 11.15 -1.39 -37.89
C PHE A 83 11.39 -2.78 -37.28
N PRO A 84 11.58 -3.83 -38.10
CA PRO A 84 11.65 -5.22 -37.63
C PRO A 84 12.77 -5.50 -36.62
N ASP A 85 13.90 -4.81 -36.74
CA ASP A 85 15.06 -5.01 -35.86
C ASP A 85 15.01 -4.18 -34.57
N LEU A 86 14.03 -3.27 -34.46
CA LEU A 86 13.94 -2.35 -33.32
C LEU A 86 13.17 -2.96 -32.14
N LEU A 87 12.03 -3.61 -32.42
CA LEU A 87 11.11 -4.10 -31.39
C LEU A 87 11.20 -5.62 -31.28
N GLN A 88 11.68 -6.10 -30.13
CA GLN A 88 11.68 -7.52 -29.80
C GLN A 88 10.35 -7.93 -29.14
N PRO A 89 9.88 -9.18 -29.30
CA PRO A 89 8.76 -9.69 -28.51
C PRO A 89 9.03 -9.59 -27.00
N LEU A 90 8.04 -9.21 -26.20
CA LEU A 90 8.20 -9.17 -24.73
C LEU A 90 8.66 -10.51 -24.14
N ASP A 91 8.27 -11.63 -24.77
CA ASP A 91 8.65 -12.97 -24.32
C ASP A 91 10.14 -13.29 -24.49
N GLU A 92 10.90 -12.49 -25.25
CA GLU A 92 12.35 -12.58 -25.32
C GLU A 92 13.04 -11.86 -24.14
N MET A 93 12.31 -11.04 -23.38
CA MET A 93 12.86 -10.37 -22.19
C MET A 93 13.25 -11.40 -21.13
N PRO A 94 14.49 -11.36 -20.60
CA PRO A 94 14.92 -12.26 -19.52
C PRO A 94 13.95 -12.24 -18.33
N GLU A 95 13.69 -13.41 -17.74
CA GLU A 95 12.73 -13.57 -16.64
C GLU A 95 13.02 -12.64 -15.46
N ALA A 96 14.30 -12.48 -15.09
CA ALA A 96 14.74 -11.59 -14.02
C ALA A 96 14.40 -10.11 -14.28
N LEU A 97 14.33 -9.67 -15.54
CA LEU A 97 13.87 -8.31 -15.89
C LEU A 97 12.35 -8.25 -15.96
N ARG A 98 11.72 -9.30 -16.49
CA ARG A 98 10.27 -9.39 -16.65
C ARG A 98 9.54 -9.34 -15.32
N SER A 99 10.10 -9.93 -14.27
CA SER A 99 9.56 -9.87 -12.90
C SER A 99 9.57 -8.48 -12.27
N HIS A 100 10.29 -7.52 -12.86
CA HIS A 100 10.32 -6.13 -12.42
C HIS A 100 9.43 -5.20 -13.24
N ILE A 101 8.73 -5.70 -14.25
CA ILE A 101 7.79 -4.89 -15.01
C ILE A 101 6.71 -4.35 -14.08
N ARG A 102 6.44 -3.04 -14.18
CA ARG A 102 5.35 -2.37 -13.48
C ARG A 102 4.36 -1.74 -14.44
N TYR A 103 3.10 -1.63 -14.01
CA TYR A 103 2.11 -0.88 -14.78
C TYR A 103 2.43 0.63 -14.68
N PRO A 104 2.55 1.37 -15.81
CA PRO A 104 3.10 2.72 -15.79
C PRO A 104 2.14 3.75 -15.23
N GLU A 105 2.69 4.69 -14.48
CA GLU A 105 1.93 5.75 -13.83
C GLU A 105 1.27 6.70 -14.82
N GLY A 106 1.95 7.09 -15.90
CA GLY A 106 1.41 8.07 -16.85
C GLY A 106 0.10 7.63 -17.50
N ILE A 107 0.03 6.38 -17.99
CA ILE A 107 -1.21 5.84 -18.57
C ILE A 107 -2.27 5.57 -17.49
N PHE A 108 -1.87 5.12 -16.30
CA PHE A 108 -2.79 4.88 -15.21
C PHE A 108 -3.46 6.17 -14.72
N SER A 109 -2.70 7.25 -14.52
CA SER A 109 -3.20 8.59 -14.20
C SER A 109 -4.17 9.12 -15.26
N LEU A 110 -3.93 8.81 -16.53
CA LEU A 110 -4.88 9.15 -17.59
C LEU A 110 -6.18 8.34 -17.49
N GLN A 111 -6.06 7.02 -17.27
CA GLN A 111 -7.20 6.13 -17.14
C GLN A 111 -8.06 6.48 -15.92
N THR A 112 -7.45 6.77 -14.77
CA THR A 112 -8.15 7.20 -13.55
C THR A 112 -8.86 8.54 -13.77
N SER A 113 -8.20 9.50 -14.42
CA SER A 113 -8.81 10.79 -14.79
C SER A 113 -10.04 10.62 -15.67
N MET A 114 -9.98 9.75 -16.69
CA MET A 114 -11.14 9.43 -17.53
C MET A 114 -12.23 8.70 -16.73
N TYR A 115 -11.85 7.70 -15.96
CA TYR A 115 -12.77 6.87 -15.21
C TYR A 115 -13.54 7.66 -14.13
N SER A 116 -12.95 8.74 -13.61
CA SER A 116 -13.61 9.68 -12.68
C SER A 116 -14.98 10.18 -13.16
N THR A 117 -15.17 10.21 -14.50
CA THR A 117 -16.41 10.66 -15.14
C THR A 117 -17.12 9.51 -15.86
N PHE A 118 -16.39 8.66 -16.58
CA PHE A 118 -16.99 7.63 -17.44
C PHE A 118 -17.43 6.35 -16.71
N HIS A 119 -17.18 6.20 -15.41
CA HIS A 119 -17.78 5.12 -14.62
C HIS A 119 -19.31 5.26 -14.51
N MET A 120 -19.85 6.47 -14.70
CA MET A 120 -21.28 6.74 -14.71
C MET A 120 -21.90 6.29 -16.04
N THR A 121 -22.52 5.11 -16.04
CA THR A 121 -23.15 4.54 -17.24
C THR A 121 -24.62 4.95 -17.44
N ASN A 122 -25.30 5.43 -16.38
CA ASN A 122 -26.66 5.95 -16.48
C ASN A 122 -26.66 7.33 -17.16
N PRO A 123 -27.38 7.52 -18.29
CA PRO A 123 -27.34 8.78 -19.04
C PRO A 123 -27.79 10.02 -18.25
N SER A 124 -28.79 9.90 -17.38
CA SER A 124 -29.28 11.02 -16.58
C SER A 124 -28.27 11.43 -15.51
N VAL A 125 -27.68 10.45 -14.81
CA VAL A 125 -26.63 10.67 -13.82
C VAL A 125 -25.38 11.29 -14.47
N PHE A 126 -24.99 10.77 -15.64
CA PHE A 126 -23.86 11.27 -16.42
C PHE A 126 -24.07 12.70 -16.89
N TYR A 127 -25.24 13.02 -17.46
CA TYR A 127 -25.58 14.36 -17.94
C TYR A 127 -25.53 15.39 -16.81
N ASN A 128 -26.05 15.03 -15.63
CA ASN A 128 -26.06 15.92 -14.46
C ASN A 128 -24.73 15.89 -13.66
N ARG A 129 -23.80 14.97 -13.98
CA ARG A 129 -22.55 14.72 -13.24
C ARG A 129 -22.77 14.48 -11.73
N GLU A 130 -23.84 13.77 -11.40
CA GLU A 130 -24.29 13.61 -10.01
C GLU A 130 -23.35 12.74 -9.16
N ASP A 131 -22.65 11.78 -9.77
CA ASP A 131 -21.73 10.86 -9.08
C ASP A 131 -20.29 11.02 -9.56
N GLN A 132 -19.92 12.21 -10.05
CA GLN A 132 -18.56 12.47 -10.53
C GLN A 132 -17.56 12.30 -9.38
N TRP A 133 -16.46 11.62 -9.65
CA TRP A 133 -15.35 11.46 -8.71
C TRP A 133 -14.21 12.44 -9.02
N GLU A 134 -13.37 12.65 -8.03
CA GLU A 134 -12.16 13.45 -8.11
C GLU A 134 -11.02 12.71 -7.41
N VAL A 135 -9.80 12.90 -7.89
CA VAL A 135 -8.61 12.44 -7.17
C VAL A 135 -8.37 13.40 -6.00
N PRO A 136 -8.14 12.89 -4.77
CA PRO A 136 -7.93 13.73 -3.60
C PRO A 136 -6.79 14.73 -3.78
N VAL A 137 -6.96 15.93 -3.21
CA VAL A 137 -5.92 16.95 -3.13
C VAL A 137 -5.39 16.98 -1.70
N ILE A 138 -4.07 16.84 -1.54
CA ILE A 138 -3.34 16.85 -0.28
C ILE A 138 -2.27 17.92 -0.38
N ASP A 139 -2.18 18.81 0.61
CA ASP A 139 -1.18 19.88 0.63
C ASP A 139 -1.16 20.73 -0.67
N ASN A 140 -2.34 20.94 -1.25
CA ASN A 140 -2.58 21.67 -2.50
C ASN A 140 -2.04 20.99 -3.77
N GLU A 141 -1.64 19.72 -3.68
CA GLU A 141 -1.21 18.87 -4.78
C GLU A 141 -2.19 17.71 -4.98
N GLN A 142 -2.44 17.35 -6.23
CA GLN A 142 -3.28 16.19 -6.54
C GLN A 142 -2.50 14.93 -6.19
N MET A 143 -3.15 14.00 -5.50
CA MET A 143 -2.53 12.74 -5.11
C MET A 143 -2.11 11.94 -6.36
N GLU A 144 -0.85 11.53 -6.41
CA GLU A 144 -0.33 10.67 -7.47
C GLU A 144 -0.58 9.19 -7.15
N PRO A 145 -0.71 8.33 -8.17
CA PRO A 145 -0.76 6.89 -7.96
C PRO A 145 0.51 6.39 -7.29
N TYR A 146 0.37 5.42 -6.39
CA TYR A 146 1.51 4.85 -5.70
C TYR A 146 1.54 3.34 -5.87
N TYR A 147 2.74 2.80 -5.89
CA TYR A 147 2.98 1.37 -5.96
C TYR A 147 3.01 0.76 -4.57
N THR A 148 2.49 -0.46 -4.44
CA THR A 148 2.52 -1.21 -3.19
C THR A 148 2.35 -2.69 -3.46
N ILE A 149 2.71 -3.52 -2.47
CA ILE A 149 2.51 -4.96 -2.50
C ILE A 149 1.40 -5.28 -1.50
N MET A 150 0.29 -5.82 -1.99
CA MET A 150 -0.79 -6.26 -1.10
C MET A 150 -1.58 -7.40 -1.71
N ARG A 151 -2.27 -8.14 -0.85
CA ARG A 151 -3.27 -9.13 -1.27
C ARG A 151 -4.59 -8.41 -1.51
N LEU A 152 -5.03 -8.36 -2.76
CA LEU A 152 -6.32 -7.77 -3.11
C LEU A 152 -7.48 -8.61 -2.55
N PRO A 153 -8.63 -7.99 -2.24
CA PRO A 153 -9.82 -8.72 -1.80
C PRO A 153 -10.22 -9.82 -2.79
N GLY A 154 -10.35 -11.05 -2.29
CA GLY A 154 -10.70 -12.23 -3.10
C GLY A 154 -9.52 -12.93 -3.80
N GLU A 155 -8.33 -12.36 -3.73
CA GLU A 155 -7.11 -12.98 -4.28
C GLU A 155 -6.35 -13.75 -3.20
N GLU A 156 -5.69 -14.85 -3.58
CA GLU A 156 -4.97 -15.71 -2.64
C GLU A 156 -3.57 -15.19 -2.30
N ARG A 157 -2.93 -14.46 -3.23
CA ARG A 157 -1.53 -14.04 -3.13
C ARG A 157 -1.42 -12.51 -3.14
N ALA A 158 -0.35 -12.03 -2.52
CA ALA A 158 0.03 -10.64 -2.65
C ALA A 158 0.57 -10.36 -4.05
N GLU A 159 0.26 -9.18 -4.58
CA GLU A 159 0.73 -8.74 -5.88
C GLU A 159 1.29 -7.32 -5.82
N PHE A 160 2.21 -7.03 -6.73
CA PHE A 160 2.67 -5.69 -6.99
C PHE A 160 1.63 -4.93 -7.81
N ILE A 161 1.11 -3.86 -7.21
CA ILE A 161 0.01 -3.09 -7.78
C ILE A 161 0.32 -1.60 -7.73
N GLN A 162 -0.34 -0.86 -8.61
CA GLN A 162 -0.46 0.59 -8.54
C GLN A 162 -1.88 0.95 -8.10
N MET A 163 -2.03 1.89 -7.17
CA MET A 163 -3.32 2.26 -6.57
C MET A 163 -3.54 3.77 -6.57
N LEU A 164 -4.80 4.18 -6.75
CA LEU A 164 -5.24 5.56 -6.55
C LEU A 164 -6.65 5.61 -5.93
N PRO A 165 -6.85 6.33 -4.80
CA PRO A 165 -8.17 6.54 -4.22
C PRO A 165 -8.95 7.68 -4.93
N PHE A 166 -10.27 7.67 -4.76
CA PHE A 166 -11.21 8.67 -5.26
C PHE A 166 -12.14 9.19 -4.16
N THR A 167 -12.52 10.45 -4.27
CA THR A 167 -13.58 11.09 -3.47
C THR A 167 -14.69 11.60 -4.39
N PRO A 168 -15.95 11.66 -3.96
CA PRO A 168 -16.98 12.34 -4.74
C PRO A 168 -16.63 13.82 -4.90
N ARG A 169 -17.03 14.40 -6.04
CA ARG A 169 -16.83 15.82 -6.32
C ARG A 169 -17.37 16.71 -5.20
N GLY A 170 -16.50 17.59 -4.69
CA GLY A 170 -16.84 18.51 -3.59
C GLY A 170 -17.06 17.84 -2.22
N ARG A 171 -16.66 16.57 -2.06
CA ARG A 171 -16.66 15.87 -0.77
C ARG A 171 -15.27 15.31 -0.49
N ASN A 172 -14.98 15.12 0.80
CA ASN A 172 -13.67 14.62 1.23
C ASN A 172 -13.70 13.18 1.76
N ASN A 173 -14.84 12.48 1.69
CA ASN A 173 -14.94 11.07 2.10
C ASN A 173 -14.60 10.17 0.91
N LEU A 174 -13.98 9.00 1.15
CA LEU A 174 -13.66 8.07 0.06
C LEU A 174 -14.93 7.52 -0.61
N ALA A 175 -14.91 7.49 -1.93
CA ALA A 175 -15.92 6.84 -2.76
C ALA A 175 -15.42 5.48 -3.27
N ALA A 176 -14.17 5.42 -3.68
CA ALA A 176 -13.61 4.24 -4.32
C ALA A 176 -12.08 4.28 -4.27
N TRP A 177 -11.46 3.19 -4.70
CA TRP A 177 -10.12 3.21 -5.26
C TRP A 177 -10.08 2.42 -6.56
N MET A 178 -9.07 2.71 -7.36
CA MET A 178 -8.74 1.97 -8.56
C MET A 178 -7.33 1.41 -8.43
N VAL A 179 -7.15 0.20 -8.96
CA VAL A 179 -5.92 -0.55 -8.92
C VAL A 179 -5.57 -1.03 -10.32
N ALA A 180 -4.30 -0.95 -10.69
CA ALA A 180 -3.72 -1.67 -11.83
C ALA A 180 -2.72 -2.71 -11.34
N ARG A 181 -2.84 -3.95 -11.82
CA ARG A 181 -1.98 -5.07 -11.45
C ARG A 181 -0.73 -5.09 -12.33
N SER A 182 0.43 -5.41 -11.75
CA SER A 182 1.71 -5.47 -12.46
C SER A 182 2.23 -6.90 -12.70
N ASP A 183 1.66 -7.91 -12.02
CA ASP A 183 2.26 -9.24 -11.98
C ASP A 183 1.68 -10.21 -13.01
N GLY A 184 2.57 -10.87 -13.76
CA GLY A 184 2.28 -12.05 -14.58
C GLY A 184 1.09 -11.88 -15.52
N GLU A 185 0.20 -12.88 -15.55
CA GLU A 185 -1.01 -12.90 -16.38
C GLU A 185 -2.05 -11.83 -15.99
N ASN A 186 -1.85 -11.18 -14.85
CA ASN A 186 -2.72 -10.11 -14.37
C ASN A 186 -2.22 -8.72 -14.78
N TYR A 187 -1.02 -8.62 -15.35
CA TYR A 187 -0.45 -7.37 -15.81
C TYR A 187 -1.45 -6.55 -16.65
N GLY A 188 -1.64 -5.28 -16.27
CA GLY A 188 -2.55 -4.35 -16.95
C GLY A 188 -4.03 -4.53 -16.64
N LYS A 189 -4.44 -5.57 -15.90
CA LYS A 189 -5.82 -5.69 -15.43
C LYS A 189 -6.09 -4.63 -14.37
N MET A 190 -7.19 -3.91 -14.57
CA MET A 190 -7.64 -2.86 -13.66
C MET A 190 -8.86 -3.30 -12.86
N LEU A 191 -8.89 -2.93 -11.59
CA LEU A 191 -9.98 -3.21 -10.67
C LEU A 191 -10.39 -1.92 -9.98
N VAL A 192 -11.70 -1.77 -9.73
CA VAL A 192 -12.25 -0.64 -8.98
C VAL A 192 -13.08 -1.20 -7.85
N PHE A 193 -12.77 -0.79 -6.62
CA PHE A 193 -13.59 -1.14 -5.47
C PHE A 193 -14.27 0.11 -4.96
N GLN A 194 -15.58 0.01 -4.74
CA GLN A 194 -16.41 1.10 -4.29
C GLN A 194 -16.77 0.91 -2.84
N PHE A 195 -16.69 1.99 -2.06
CA PHE A 195 -17.12 1.99 -0.67
C PHE A 195 -18.64 2.21 -0.59
N PRO A 196 -19.32 1.61 0.40
CA PRO A 196 -20.76 1.81 0.59
C PRO A 196 -21.08 3.29 0.86
N LYS A 197 -22.07 3.83 0.13
CA LYS A 197 -22.48 5.25 0.29
C LYS A 197 -23.06 5.57 1.68
N GLN A 198 -23.47 4.55 2.44
CA GLN A 198 -24.04 4.71 3.79
C GLN A 198 -22.98 4.79 4.89
N LYS A 199 -21.74 4.32 4.66
CA LYS A 199 -20.67 4.32 5.66
C LYS A 199 -19.76 5.53 5.41
N LEU A 200 -19.47 6.30 6.47
CA LEU A 200 -18.49 7.36 6.38
C LEU A 200 -17.09 6.74 6.38
N VAL A 201 -16.37 6.92 5.28
CA VAL A 201 -14.98 6.49 5.12
C VAL A 201 -14.13 7.73 4.91
N PHE A 202 -13.17 7.99 5.80
CA PHE A 202 -12.37 9.21 5.73
C PHE A 202 -11.51 9.24 4.46
N GLY A 203 -11.45 10.38 3.79
CA GLY A 203 -10.53 10.58 2.65
C GLY A 203 -9.14 11.01 3.08
N PRO A 204 -8.17 10.90 2.15
CA PRO A 204 -6.78 11.30 2.40
C PRO A 204 -6.64 12.73 2.95
N SER A 205 -7.37 13.69 2.38
CA SER A 205 -7.33 15.10 2.83
C SER A 205 -7.85 15.27 4.27
N GLN A 206 -8.85 14.50 4.68
CA GLN A 206 -9.36 14.52 6.06
C GLN A 206 -8.35 13.94 7.05
N ILE A 207 -7.68 12.84 6.68
CA ILE A 207 -6.67 12.21 7.52
C ILE A 207 -5.46 13.13 7.67
N VAL A 208 -4.98 13.74 6.59
CA VAL A 208 -3.88 14.71 6.64
C VAL A 208 -4.24 15.93 7.49
N ALA A 209 -5.45 16.47 7.35
CA ALA A 209 -5.91 17.57 8.20
C ALA A 209 -5.93 17.18 9.68
N ARG A 210 -6.35 15.95 10.02
CA ARG A 210 -6.32 15.45 11.40
C ARG A 210 -4.90 15.28 11.94
N ILE A 211 -3.98 14.73 11.15
CA ILE A 211 -2.56 14.62 11.51
C ILE A 211 -1.97 16.01 11.80
N ASN A 212 -2.27 16.99 10.96
CA ASN A 212 -1.77 18.37 11.13
C ASN A 212 -2.40 19.12 12.32
N GLN A 213 -3.52 18.64 12.86
CA GLN A 213 -4.23 19.18 14.02
C GLN A 213 -3.94 18.42 15.31
N ASP A 214 -3.24 17.30 15.23
CA ASP A 214 -2.93 16.44 16.37
C ASP A 214 -2.00 17.17 17.36
N GLN A 215 -2.31 17.06 18.65
CA GLN A 215 -1.66 17.82 19.71
C GLN A 215 -0.24 17.33 20.04
N GLU A 216 0.08 16.08 19.72
CA GLU A 216 1.43 15.53 19.89
C GLU A 216 2.25 15.73 18.59
N ILE A 217 1.64 15.48 17.43
CA ILE A 217 2.35 15.46 16.14
C ILE A 217 2.65 16.86 15.60
N SER A 218 1.65 17.76 15.59
CA SER A 218 1.79 19.08 14.96
C SER A 218 2.91 19.95 15.59
N PRO A 219 3.05 20.02 16.93
CA PRO A 219 4.17 20.75 17.54
C PRO A 219 5.53 20.15 17.17
N GLN A 220 5.63 18.82 17.06
CA GLN A 220 6.87 18.13 16.75
C GLN A 220 7.30 18.34 15.29
N ILE A 221 6.36 18.26 14.33
CA ILE A 221 6.62 18.62 12.93
C ILE A 221 7.08 20.08 12.84
N THR A 222 6.41 20.99 13.56
CA THR A 222 6.76 22.41 13.58
C THR A 222 8.16 22.65 14.13
N LEU A 223 8.58 21.92 15.17
CA LEU A 223 9.92 22.03 15.75
C LEU A 223 11.00 21.50 14.80
N TRP A 224 10.75 20.37 14.14
CA TRP A 224 11.68 19.80 13.17
C TRP A 224 11.78 20.61 11.88
N ASN A 225 10.75 21.36 11.55
CA ASN A 225 10.72 22.22 10.38
C ASN A 225 11.20 23.65 10.70
N GLN A 226 12.34 23.77 11.40
CA GLN A 226 12.94 25.04 11.81
C GLN A 226 14.45 25.08 11.53
N GLN A 227 15.00 26.30 11.42
CA GLN A 227 16.42 26.62 11.52
C GLN A 227 17.40 25.61 10.88
N GLY A 228 17.26 25.39 9.57
CA GLY A 228 18.22 24.58 8.81
C GLY A 228 17.85 23.11 8.67
N SER A 229 16.69 22.67 9.16
CA SER A 229 16.05 21.41 8.80
C SER A 229 14.68 21.61 8.16
N GLU A 230 14.31 20.64 7.32
CA GLU A 230 13.05 20.61 6.59
C GLU A 230 12.42 19.23 6.77
N VAL A 231 11.14 19.21 7.14
CA VAL A 231 10.34 17.99 7.23
C VAL A 231 9.65 17.76 5.89
N ILE A 232 9.93 16.61 5.28
CA ILE A 232 9.23 16.14 4.08
C ILE A 232 8.18 15.14 4.54
N GLN A 233 6.92 15.49 4.37
CA GLN A 233 5.81 14.57 4.62
C GLN A 233 5.56 13.75 3.35
N GLY A 234 5.90 12.46 3.37
CA GLY A 234 5.77 11.59 2.20
C GLY A 234 4.33 11.29 1.81
N THR A 235 4.18 10.50 0.75
CA THR A 235 2.88 10.05 0.22
C THR A 235 2.07 9.34 1.29
N LEU A 236 0.80 9.70 1.43
CA LEU A 236 -0.14 8.99 2.29
C LEU A 236 -0.58 7.68 1.61
N LEU A 237 -0.21 6.55 2.20
CA LEU A 237 -0.64 5.23 1.74
C LEU A 237 -1.99 4.91 2.39
N VAL A 238 -2.97 4.45 1.60
CA VAL A 238 -4.30 4.02 2.07
C VAL A 238 -4.41 2.52 1.88
N ILE A 239 -4.23 1.75 2.95
CA ILE A 239 -4.14 0.30 2.89
C ILE A 239 -5.45 -0.35 3.34
N PRO A 240 -6.15 -1.12 2.48
CA PRO A 240 -7.23 -2.01 2.89
C PRO A 240 -6.73 -3.07 3.85
N ILE A 241 -7.43 -3.25 4.96
CA ILE A 241 -7.32 -4.45 5.79
C ILE A 241 -8.74 -4.90 6.11
N GLU A 242 -9.16 -5.98 5.46
CA GLU A 242 -10.53 -6.52 5.57
C GLU A 242 -11.59 -5.43 5.31
N GLU A 243 -12.36 -5.03 6.32
CA GLU A 243 -13.41 -4.01 6.23
C GLU A 243 -12.98 -2.62 6.72
N ALA A 244 -11.67 -2.45 7.00
CA ALA A 244 -11.09 -1.24 7.55
C ALA A 244 -9.96 -0.69 6.68
N LEU A 245 -9.62 0.58 6.93
CA LEU A 245 -8.53 1.27 6.25
C LEU A 245 -7.47 1.70 7.25
N LEU A 246 -6.22 1.42 6.91
CA LEU A 246 -5.05 1.90 7.61
C LEU A 246 -4.38 2.97 6.75
N TYR A 247 -4.13 4.14 7.33
CA TYR A 247 -3.45 5.23 6.64
C TYR A 247 -2.05 5.37 7.19
N ILE A 248 -1.05 5.38 6.30
CA ILE A 248 0.36 5.40 6.69
C ILE A 248 1.02 6.58 5.98
N ARG A 249 1.62 7.50 6.75
CA ARG A 249 2.38 8.64 6.23
C ARG A 249 3.81 8.63 6.77
N PRO A 250 4.83 8.36 5.94
CA PRO A 250 6.22 8.48 6.36
C PRO A 250 6.61 9.97 6.47
N LEU A 251 7.41 10.30 7.49
CA LEU A 251 8.01 11.62 7.68
C LEU A 251 9.52 11.51 7.55
N TYR A 252 10.08 12.27 6.61
CA TYR A 252 11.51 12.35 6.38
C TYR A 252 12.05 13.69 6.87
N LEU A 253 13.27 13.69 7.38
CA LEU A 253 13.99 14.89 7.78
C LEU A 253 15.21 15.08 6.89
N ARG A 254 15.43 16.31 6.44
CA ARG A 254 16.68 16.68 5.75
C ARG A 254 17.21 18.01 6.27
N ALA A 255 18.52 18.23 6.13
CA ALA A 255 19.10 19.56 6.31
C ALA A 255 18.81 20.44 5.08
N SER A 256 18.47 21.71 5.29
CA SER A 256 18.10 22.68 4.23
C SER A 256 19.21 22.94 3.21
N GLY A 257 20.46 22.56 3.52
CA GLY A 257 21.63 22.71 2.65
C GLY A 257 21.91 21.54 1.69
N GLY A 258 21.02 20.54 1.60
CA GLY A 258 21.13 19.47 0.60
C GLY A 258 21.70 18.15 1.13
N ARG A 259 21.08 17.59 2.17
CA ARG A 259 21.32 16.20 2.60
C ARG A 259 20.23 15.27 2.06
N ILE A 260 20.57 13.99 1.94
CA ILE A 260 19.63 12.90 1.62
C ILE A 260 18.56 12.87 2.74
N PRO A 261 17.26 12.84 2.41
CA PRO A 261 16.20 12.70 3.40
C PRO A 261 16.30 11.38 4.16
N GLU A 262 16.16 11.42 5.49
CA GLU A 262 16.17 10.24 6.35
C GLU A 262 14.77 10.01 6.94
N LEU A 263 14.26 8.77 6.83
CA LEU A 263 13.01 8.39 7.46
C LEU A 263 13.15 8.51 8.97
N THR A 264 12.41 9.45 9.57
CA THR A 264 12.53 9.76 11.00
C THR A 264 11.32 9.24 11.78
N ARG A 265 10.13 9.32 11.20
CA ARG A 265 8.89 8.83 11.82
C ARG A 265 7.92 8.24 10.80
N VAL A 266 7.01 7.43 11.30
CA VAL A 266 5.84 6.92 10.57
C VAL A 266 4.59 7.33 11.36
N VAL A 267 3.72 8.10 10.71
CA VAL A 267 2.39 8.40 11.24
C VAL A 267 1.44 7.33 10.74
N VAL A 268 0.70 6.72 11.65
CA VAL A 268 -0.32 5.72 11.32
C VAL A 268 -1.65 6.18 11.89
N ALA A 269 -2.67 6.21 11.04
CA ALA A 269 -4.04 6.49 11.44
C ALA A 269 -4.95 5.30 11.17
N TYR A 270 -5.75 4.95 12.17
CA TYR A 270 -6.76 3.91 12.12
C TYR A 270 -8.01 4.42 12.82
N GLN A 271 -9.13 4.49 12.10
CA GLN A 271 -10.40 5.04 12.60
C GLN A 271 -10.23 6.43 13.24
N ASN A 272 -10.28 6.51 14.56
CA ASN A 272 -10.18 7.74 15.35
C ASN A 272 -8.82 7.91 16.05
N GLN A 273 -7.92 6.94 15.92
CA GLN A 273 -6.60 6.98 16.54
C GLN A 273 -5.54 7.37 15.50
N ILE A 274 -4.62 8.23 15.93
CA ILE A 274 -3.46 8.64 15.16
C ILE A 274 -2.27 8.50 16.09
N VAL A 275 -1.22 7.83 15.64
CA VAL A 275 0.03 7.69 16.37
C VAL A 275 1.20 8.03 15.47
N MET A 276 2.31 8.44 16.06
CA MET A 276 3.56 8.71 15.35
C MET A 276 4.71 8.05 16.10
N GLU A 277 5.40 7.12 15.43
CA GLU A 277 6.50 6.35 16.01
C GLU A 277 7.71 6.29 15.07
N GLU A 278 8.83 5.75 15.53
CA GLU A 278 10.06 5.64 14.72
C GLU A 278 9.95 4.59 13.61
N THR A 279 9.12 3.56 13.82
CA THR A 279 8.90 2.47 12.87
C THR A 279 7.41 2.17 12.70
N LEU A 280 7.07 1.56 11.57
CA LEU A 280 5.71 1.10 11.31
C LEU A 280 5.28 0.06 12.37
N ASP A 281 6.17 -0.88 12.72
CA ASP A 281 5.91 -1.89 13.75
C ASP A 281 5.59 -1.27 15.11
N ALA A 282 6.34 -0.25 15.54
CA ALA A 282 6.07 0.47 16.79
C ALA A 282 4.74 1.22 16.74
N ALA A 283 4.41 1.87 15.61
CA ALA A 283 3.13 2.54 15.43
C ALA A 283 1.96 1.54 15.47
N LEU A 284 2.09 0.39 14.80
CA LEU A 284 1.08 -0.68 14.84
C LEU A 284 0.94 -1.26 16.25
N ALA A 285 2.05 -1.48 16.96
CA ALA A 285 2.02 -1.93 18.34
C ALA A 285 1.35 -0.90 19.27
N ARG A 286 1.53 0.39 19.05
CA ARG A 286 0.85 1.44 19.84
C ARG A 286 -0.64 1.56 19.50
N LEU A 287 -1.04 1.29 18.26
CA LEU A 287 -2.44 1.32 17.83
C LEU A 287 -3.23 0.09 18.28
N PHE A 288 -2.64 -1.10 18.15
CA PHE A 288 -3.33 -2.37 18.31
C PHE A 288 -2.87 -3.18 19.53
N GLY A 289 -1.78 -2.77 20.18
CA GLY A 289 -1.23 -3.45 21.35
C GLY A 289 -1.68 -2.83 22.68
N GLU A 290 -2.05 -3.68 23.63
CA GLU A 290 -2.01 -3.39 25.07
C GLU A 290 -0.62 -3.71 25.66
N PRO A 291 -0.21 -3.12 26.81
CA PRO A 291 1.18 -3.15 27.28
C PRO A 291 1.64 -4.57 27.60
N GLY A 292 2.61 -5.09 26.83
CA GLY A 292 3.22 -6.38 27.15
C GLY A 292 3.94 -7.14 26.02
N LEU A 293 4.01 -6.61 24.80
CA LEU A 293 4.87 -7.19 23.76
C LEU A 293 6.23 -6.49 23.80
N PRO A 294 7.35 -7.20 24.08
CA PRO A 294 8.67 -6.62 23.97
C PRO A 294 8.90 -6.21 22.51
N ALA A 295 9.30 -4.96 22.31
CA ALA A 295 9.90 -4.53 21.05
C ALA A 295 11.00 -5.52 20.67
N ALA A 296 10.96 -6.03 19.43
CA ALA A 296 12.00 -6.90 18.91
C ALA A 296 13.34 -6.14 18.92
N ALA A 297 14.23 -6.53 19.83
CA ALA A 297 15.61 -6.05 19.87
C ALA A 297 16.42 -6.64 18.69
N PRO A 298 17.47 -5.95 18.22
CA PRO A 298 18.32 -6.44 17.13
C PRO A 298 19.08 -7.73 17.53
N PRO A 299 19.56 -8.53 16.56
CA PRO A 299 20.05 -9.86 16.84
C PRO A 299 21.39 -9.79 17.57
N THR A 300 21.43 -10.32 18.79
CA THR A 300 22.69 -10.63 19.47
C THR A 300 22.72 -12.13 19.77
N THR A 301 23.83 -12.72 19.37
CA THR A 301 24.23 -14.13 19.43
C THR A 301 24.04 -14.81 20.79
N LEU A 302 23.53 -16.04 20.73
CA LEU A 302 23.37 -17.03 21.81
C LEU A 302 24.68 -17.37 22.53
N VAL A 303 24.67 -17.36 23.88
CA VAL A 303 25.38 -18.36 24.71
C VAL A 303 24.61 -18.65 26.02
N ALA A 304 24.23 -19.92 26.16
CA ALA A 304 24.02 -20.78 27.34
C ALA A 304 23.26 -20.32 28.61
N ASP A 305 22.26 -21.14 28.91
CA ASP A 305 21.44 -21.34 30.10
C ASP A 305 22.24 -21.81 31.35
N VAL A 306 21.83 -21.35 32.55
CA VAL A 306 21.44 -22.20 33.72
C VAL A 306 20.83 -21.37 34.86
N SER A 307 19.53 -21.60 35.10
CA SER A 307 18.85 -21.87 36.39
C SER A 307 19.17 -21.07 37.68
N GLY A 308 18.12 -20.56 38.34
CA GLY A 308 18.11 -20.32 39.80
C GLY A 308 17.03 -19.37 40.35
N SER A 309 15.92 -19.95 40.83
CA SER A 309 14.73 -19.31 41.42
C SER A 309 14.91 -18.78 42.86
N THR A 310 14.18 -17.70 43.21
CA THR A 310 13.52 -17.43 44.53
C THR A 310 12.49 -16.31 44.30
N ALA A 311 11.17 -16.53 44.37
CA ALA A 311 10.26 -16.71 45.52
C ALA A 311 9.49 -15.41 45.88
N ALA A 312 8.16 -15.57 45.92
CA ALA A 312 7.08 -14.59 46.08
C ALA A 312 6.97 -13.99 47.51
N PRO A 313 6.00 -13.09 47.81
CA PRO A 313 4.63 -13.55 48.07
C PRO A 313 3.50 -12.56 47.69
N ALA A 314 2.33 -13.10 47.34
CA ALA A 314 1.05 -12.38 47.47
C ALA A 314 0.03 -13.31 48.14
N ALA A 315 -0.63 -12.77 49.16
CA ALA A 315 -1.61 -13.42 50.01
C ALA A 315 -3.04 -12.94 49.64
N PRO A 316 -4.12 -13.41 50.31
CA PRO A 316 -5.24 -14.09 49.68
C PRO A 316 -6.46 -13.19 49.49
N GLY A 317 -7.22 -13.38 48.42
CA GLY A 317 -8.48 -12.69 48.19
C GLY A 317 -9.46 -13.60 47.47
N ASN A 318 -10.61 -13.83 48.10
CA ASN A 318 -11.72 -14.67 47.64
C ASN A 318 -12.06 -14.39 46.17
N GLY A 319 -11.61 -15.26 45.26
CA GLY A 319 -11.80 -15.11 43.82
C GLY A 319 -13.17 -15.61 43.39
N SER A 320 -13.95 -14.73 42.78
CA SER A 320 -15.15 -15.09 42.01
C SER A 320 -14.82 -16.21 41.00
N LEU A 321 -15.82 -16.99 40.59
CA LEU A 321 -15.66 -18.03 39.54
C LEU A 321 -14.97 -17.47 38.28
N ALA A 322 -15.20 -16.18 37.96
CA ALA A 322 -14.51 -15.49 36.86
C ALA A 322 -12.98 -15.37 37.06
N SER A 323 -12.51 -15.13 38.28
CA SER A 323 -11.07 -15.10 38.60
C SER A 323 -10.44 -16.48 38.48
N GLN A 324 -11.17 -17.53 38.88
CA GLN A 324 -10.71 -18.91 38.79
C GLN A 324 -10.61 -19.36 37.33
N ALA A 325 -11.58 -18.99 36.50
CA ALA A 325 -11.53 -19.21 35.05
C ALA A 325 -10.33 -18.51 34.40
N GLN A 326 -10.06 -17.26 34.77
CA GLN A 326 -8.90 -16.53 34.23
C GLN A 326 -7.56 -17.17 34.63
N ASP A 327 -7.47 -17.71 35.85
CA ASP A 327 -6.28 -18.42 36.33
C ASP A 327 -6.04 -19.74 35.58
N HIS A 328 -7.08 -20.55 35.38
CA HIS A 328 -6.98 -21.80 34.60
C HIS A 328 -6.62 -21.53 33.15
N TYR A 329 -7.22 -20.52 32.53
CA TYR A 329 -6.88 -20.10 31.16
C TYR A 329 -5.40 -19.67 31.05
N THR A 330 -4.91 -18.88 32.01
CA THR A 330 -3.52 -18.40 32.02
C THR A 330 -2.53 -19.56 32.20
N ARG A 331 -2.86 -20.55 33.05
CA ARG A 331 -2.05 -21.77 33.24
C ARG A 331 -2.06 -22.65 31.99
N ALA A 332 -3.19 -22.80 31.31
CA ALA A 332 -3.30 -23.52 30.05
C ALA A 332 -2.40 -22.91 28.95
N ILE A 333 -2.44 -21.59 28.75
CA ILE A 333 -1.58 -20.91 27.76
C ILE A 333 -0.09 -21.07 28.09
N ARG A 334 0.27 -21.07 29.38
CA ARG A 334 1.65 -21.33 29.81
C ARG A 334 2.09 -22.76 29.48
N ALA A 335 1.23 -23.75 29.76
CA ALA A 335 1.47 -25.16 29.46
C ALA A 335 1.60 -25.41 27.94
N GLN A 336 0.79 -24.74 27.13
CA GLN A 336 0.87 -24.77 25.66
C GLN A 336 2.22 -24.22 25.17
N ARG A 337 2.68 -23.09 25.73
CA ARG A 337 3.99 -22.49 25.36
C ARG A 337 5.18 -23.34 25.78
N SER A 338 5.07 -24.10 26.87
CA SER A 338 6.11 -25.02 27.33
C SER A 338 6.02 -26.42 26.71
N GLY A 339 5.05 -26.68 25.83
CA GLY A 339 4.84 -27.98 25.19
C GLY A 339 4.33 -29.09 26.13
N ASP A 340 3.82 -28.74 27.33
CA ASP A 340 3.24 -29.68 28.29
C ASP A 340 1.75 -29.88 27.99
N TRP A 341 1.47 -30.76 27.02
CA TRP A 341 0.12 -31.05 26.57
C TRP A 341 -0.75 -31.73 27.63
N ALA A 342 -0.16 -32.44 28.59
CA ALA A 342 -0.89 -33.10 29.67
C ALA A 342 -1.37 -32.09 30.72
N LEU A 343 -0.56 -31.08 31.03
CA LEU A 343 -0.99 -29.96 31.87
C LEU A 343 -1.99 -29.06 31.14
N TYR A 344 -1.77 -28.78 29.85
CA TYR A 344 -2.71 -28.02 29.02
C TYR A 344 -4.11 -28.63 29.02
N GLY A 345 -4.22 -29.93 28.78
CA GLY A 345 -5.51 -30.64 28.78
C GLY A 345 -6.23 -30.54 30.12
N ARG A 346 -5.52 -30.72 31.24
CA ARG A 346 -6.10 -30.65 32.59
C ARG A 346 -6.59 -29.24 32.96
N GLU A 347 -5.82 -28.21 32.62
CA GLU A 347 -6.22 -26.83 32.92
C GLU A 347 -7.40 -26.37 32.05
N LEU A 348 -7.53 -26.90 30.84
CA LEU A 348 -8.70 -26.68 29.97
C LEU A 348 -9.97 -27.39 30.49
N GLU A 349 -9.83 -28.60 31.02
CA GLU A 349 -10.93 -29.33 31.64
C GLU A 349 -11.45 -28.59 32.88
N GLN A 350 -10.54 -28.15 33.75
CA GLN A 350 -10.87 -27.34 34.93
C GLN A 350 -11.46 -25.97 34.57
N LEU A 351 -10.99 -25.34 33.48
CA LEU A 351 -11.61 -24.12 32.96
C LEU A 351 -13.06 -24.37 32.51
N GLY A 352 -13.31 -25.51 31.85
CA GLY A 352 -14.65 -25.91 31.44
C GLY A 352 -15.60 -26.06 32.64
N GLU A 353 -15.17 -26.78 33.68
CA GLU A 353 -15.95 -26.98 34.91
C GLU A 353 -16.33 -25.64 35.58
N VAL A 354 -15.38 -24.71 35.69
CA VAL A 354 -15.63 -23.40 36.32
C VAL A 354 -16.57 -22.53 35.46
N LEU A 355 -16.50 -22.63 34.14
CA LEU A 355 -17.40 -21.90 33.24
C LEU A 355 -18.83 -22.48 33.27
N GLU A 356 -18.97 -23.80 33.42
CA GLU A 356 -20.28 -24.44 33.63
C GLU A 356 -20.92 -24.01 34.95
N GLU A 357 -20.15 -23.95 36.04
CA GLU A 357 -20.64 -23.42 37.32
C GLU A 357 -21.05 -21.94 37.24
N LEU A 358 -20.27 -21.14 36.51
CA LEU A 358 -20.57 -19.71 36.30
C LEU A 358 -21.84 -19.52 35.45
N GLN A 359 -22.08 -20.39 34.48
CA GLN A 359 -23.31 -20.38 33.69
C GLN A 359 -24.52 -20.80 34.54
N ALA A 360 -24.38 -21.82 35.39
CA ALA A 360 -25.44 -22.26 36.29
C ALA A 360 -25.81 -21.20 37.36
N GLU A 361 -24.85 -20.41 37.83
CA GLU A 361 -25.12 -19.24 38.70
C GLU A 361 -25.84 -18.10 37.97
N SER A 362 -25.68 -17.98 36.65
CA SER A 362 -26.31 -16.92 35.85
C SER A 362 -27.76 -17.21 35.44
N GLU A 363 -28.20 -18.46 35.55
CA GLU A 363 -29.56 -18.92 35.20
C GLU A 363 -30.51 -19.03 36.41
N ASN A 364 -30.02 -18.81 37.63
CA ASN A 364 -30.79 -18.69 38.88
C ASN A 364 -30.96 -17.22 39.29
#